data_AF-A0A3D2TSZ1-F1
#
_entry.id   AF-A0A3D2TSZ1-F1
#
_cell.length_a   1.000
_cell.length_b   1.000
_cell.length_c   1.000
_cell.angle_alpha   90.00
_cell.angle_beta   90.00
_cell.angle_gamma   90.00
#
_symmetry.space_group_name_H-M   'P 1'
#
loop_
_entity.id
_entity.type
_entity.pdbx_description
1 polymer ?
#
loop_
_entity_poly.entity_id
_entity_poly.type
_entity_poly.pdbx_seq_one_letter_code
_entity_poly.pdbx_strand_id
1 'polypeptide(L)'
;MLTDDEIREICDRYELIYNITDNVVFIRSACGRWNIFLRGDEVVNLRHENYRWAKGTAQKTHKKFAENYHDQELETKDFREVVSYIVRHDKKMLRNFKKKTKMDKIFEEIEENQCSD
;
A
#
# COMPACT_ATOMS: atom_id res chain seq x y z
N MET A 1 -9.27 -5.71 -24.50
CA MET A 1 -8.41 -6.52 -23.64
C MET A 1 -7.46 -5.58 -22.94
N LEU A 2 -7.41 -5.53 -21.61
CA LEU A 2 -6.46 -4.70 -20.88
C LEU A 2 -5.04 -5.17 -21.22
N THR A 3 -4.29 -4.34 -21.93
CA THR A 3 -2.94 -4.66 -22.39
C THR A 3 -1.88 -4.27 -21.37
N ASP A 4 -0.71 -4.90 -21.46
CA ASP A 4 0.45 -4.51 -20.65
C ASP A 4 0.81 -3.03 -20.82
N ASP A 5 0.65 -2.46 -22.02
CA ASP A 5 0.96 -1.05 -22.29
C ASP A 5 -0.04 -0.10 -21.62
N GLU A 6 -1.32 -0.44 -21.61
CA GLU A 6 -2.34 0.30 -20.84
C GLU A 6 -2.08 0.21 -19.34
N ILE A 7 -1.67 -0.97 -18.84
CA ILE A 7 -1.29 -1.16 -17.43
C ILE A 7 -0.08 -0.28 -17.08
N ARG A 8 0.96 -0.27 -17.94
CA ARG A 8 2.15 0.58 -17.78
C ARG A 8 1.76 2.05 -17.73
N GLU A 9 0.98 2.52 -18.70
CA GLU A 9 0.55 3.94 -18.75
C GLU A 9 -0.19 4.36 -17.47
N ILE A 10 -1.10 3.51 -16.99
CA ILE A 10 -1.86 3.77 -15.76
C ILE A 10 -0.95 3.82 -14.54
N CYS A 11 -0.02 2.87 -14.40
CA CYS A 11 0.88 2.81 -13.25
C CYS A 11 1.93 3.92 -13.26
N ASP A 12 2.50 4.22 -14.44
CA ASP A 12 3.52 5.27 -14.63
C ASP A 12 2.96 6.65 -14.30
N ARG A 13 1.68 6.92 -14.63
CA ARG A 13 0.98 8.16 -14.27
C ARG A 13 1.00 8.47 -12.77
N TYR A 14 1.11 7.44 -11.94
CA TYR A 14 1.16 7.56 -10.48
C TYR A 14 2.55 7.30 -9.90
N GLU A 15 3.58 7.15 -10.74
CA GLU A 15 4.96 6.87 -10.35
C GLU A 15 5.07 5.62 -9.46
N LEU A 16 4.24 4.61 -9.74
CA LEU A 16 4.25 3.36 -9.00
C LEU A 16 5.39 2.46 -9.48
N ILE A 17 5.99 1.68 -8.58
CA ILE A 17 6.86 0.57 -8.96
C ILE A 17 5.94 -0.63 -9.20
N TYR A 18 6.06 -1.30 -10.33
CA TYR A 18 5.20 -2.44 -10.65
C TYR A 18 5.93 -3.54 -11.42
N ASN A 19 5.30 -4.72 -11.45
CA ASN A 19 5.69 -5.85 -12.27
C ASN A 19 4.42 -6.53 -12.80
N ILE A 20 4.40 -6.83 -14.09
CA ILE A 20 3.29 -7.48 -14.78
C ILE A 20 3.70 -8.92 -15.08
N THR A 21 2.91 -9.89 -14.62
CA THR A 21 3.12 -11.31 -14.93
C THR A 21 1.79 -12.00 -15.16
N ASP A 22 1.59 -12.55 -16.36
CA ASP A 22 0.38 -13.29 -16.74
C ASP A 22 -0.90 -12.54 -16.32
N ASN A 23 -1.61 -13.02 -15.30
CA ASN A 23 -2.86 -12.44 -14.83
C ASN A 23 -2.72 -11.65 -13.51
N VAL A 24 -1.51 -11.21 -13.16
CA VAL A 24 -1.23 -10.51 -11.90
C VAL A 24 -0.37 -9.27 -12.14
N VAL A 25 -0.81 -8.14 -11.59
CA VAL A 25 0.00 -6.91 -11.50
C VAL A 25 0.41 -6.69 -10.05
N PHE A 26 1.71 -6.75 -9.81
CA PHE A 26 2.32 -6.41 -8.53
C PHE A 26 2.59 -4.92 -8.49
N ILE A 27 2.10 -4.23 -7.46
CA ILE A 27 2.35 -2.82 -7.23
C ILE A 27 3.06 -2.65 -5.89
N ARG A 28 4.14 -1.87 -5.91
CA ARG A 28 4.83 -1.39 -4.73
C ARG A 28 4.72 0.13 -4.69
N SER A 29 4.08 0.63 -3.65
CA SER A 29 4.06 2.05 -3.33
C SER A 29 5.11 2.38 -2.26
N ALA A 30 5.15 3.64 -1.83
CA ALA A 30 6.01 4.08 -0.74
C ALA A 30 5.67 3.43 0.63
N CYS A 31 4.45 2.95 0.84
CA CYS A 31 4.00 2.42 2.14
C CYS A 31 3.23 1.10 2.08
N GLY A 32 3.09 0.49 0.91
CA GLY A 32 2.32 -0.74 0.74
C GLY A 32 2.80 -1.59 -0.43
N ARG A 33 2.45 -2.87 -0.38
CA ARG A 33 2.58 -3.81 -1.49
C ARG A 33 1.20 -4.39 -1.81
N TRP A 34 0.90 -4.47 -3.09
CA TRP A 34 -0.41 -4.81 -3.61
C TRP A 34 -0.30 -5.81 -4.74
N ASN A 35 -1.24 -6.75 -4.81
CA ASN A 35 -1.36 -7.71 -5.91
C ASN A 35 -2.76 -7.56 -6.51
N ILE A 36 -2.83 -7.19 -7.79
CA ILE A 36 -4.07 -7.08 -8.56
C ILE A 36 -4.19 -8.32 -9.42
N PHE A 37 -5.22 -9.12 -9.20
CA PHE A 37 -5.51 -10.31 -10.00
C PHE A 37 -6.52 -9.93 -11.09
N LEU A 38 -6.18 -10.27 -12.33
CA LEU A 38 -6.95 -9.97 -13.52
C LEU A 38 -7.60 -11.24 -14.09
N ARG A 39 -8.73 -11.06 -14.77
CA ARG A 39 -9.31 -12.07 -15.65
C ARG A 39 -9.85 -11.37 -16.90
N GLY A 40 -9.05 -11.37 -17.96
CA GLY A 40 -9.29 -10.50 -19.10
C GLY A 40 -9.16 -9.04 -18.65
N ASP A 41 -10.26 -8.29 -18.73
CA ASP A 41 -10.23 -6.82 -18.55
C ASP A 41 -10.67 -6.40 -17.16
N GLU A 42 -11.08 -7.38 -16.34
CA GLU A 42 -11.62 -7.15 -15.02
C GLU A 42 -10.59 -7.50 -13.94
N VAL A 43 -10.53 -6.67 -12.91
CA VAL A 43 -9.95 -7.01 -11.61
C VAL A 43 -10.89 -7.96 -10.88
N VAL A 44 -10.41 -9.16 -10.56
CA VAL A 44 -11.17 -10.19 -9.84
C VAL A 44 -10.80 -10.29 -8.36
N ASN A 45 -9.61 -9.83 -7.98
CA ASN A 45 -9.19 -9.76 -6.59
C ASN A 45 -8.10 -8.69 -6.43
N LEU A 46 -8.11 -7.99 -5.29
CA LEU A 46 -7.04 -7.12 -4.85
C LEU A 46 -6.54 -7.59 -3.50
N ARG A 47 -5.24 -7.78 -3.37
CA ARG A 47 -4.60 -8.13 -2.10
C ARG A 47 -3.66 -7.04 -1.62
N HIS A 48 -3.69 -6.76 -0.32
CA HIS A 48 -2.83 -5.79 0.34
C HIS A 48 -1.95 -6.45 1.40
N GLU A 49 -0.67 -6.12 1.43
CA GLU A 49 0.25 -6.61 2.46
C GLU A 49 -0.08 -6.02 3.85
N ASN A 50 -0.14 -6.88 4.86
CA ASN A 50 -0.50 -6.51 6.21
C ASN A 50 0.69 -5.90 6.96
N TYR A 51 0.69 -4.57 7.09
CA TYR A 51 1.74 -3.82 7.78
C TYR A 51 1.80 -4.10 9.31
N ARG A 52 0.69 -4.50 9.96
CA ARG A 52 0.63 -4.65 11.43
C ARG A 52 1.47 -5.80 11.99
N TRP A 53 1.96 -6.71 11.15
CA TRP A 53 2.65 -7.93 11.59
C TRP A 53 4.11 -7.73 12.02
N ALA A 54 4.68 -6.53 11.84
CA ALA A 54 6.09 -6.24 12.16
C ALA A 54 6.40 -6.13 13.67
N LYS A 55 5.40 -5.92 14.54
CA LYS A 55 5.63 -5.89 16.00
C LYS A 55 5.58 -7.30 16.59
N GLY A 56 6.69 -8.03 16.51
CA GLY A 56 6.95 -9.21 17.36
C GLY A 56 7.34 -10.52 16.66
N THR A 57 7.52 -10.55 15.33
CA THR A 57 7.79 -11.82 14.61
C THR A 57 9.06 -11.80 13.74
N ALA A 58 10.06 -11.01 14.13
CA ALA A 58 11.39 -10.95 13.50
C ALA A 58 12.12 -12.31 13.35
N GLN A 59 11.59 -13.40 13.95
CA GLN A 59 12.17 -14.74 13.95
C GLN A 59 11.63 -15.71 12.89
N LYS A 60 10.72 -15.31 11.99
CA LYS A 60 10.19 -16.24 10.96
C LYS A 60 10.80 -15.95 9.59
N THR A 61 12.09 -16.27 9.47
CA THR A 61 12.99 -16.03 8.35
C THR A 61 12.60 -16.73 7.03
N HIS A 62 11.56 -17.57 7.02
CA HIS A 62 11.10 -18.30 5.82
C HIS A 62 9.57 -18.49 5.84
N LYS A 63 8.80 -17.45 5.54
CA LYS A 63 7.34 -17.58 5.38
C LYS A 63 6.87 -17.24 3.98
N LYS A 64 5.89 -18.03 3.51
CA LYS A 64 5.44 -18.10 2.12
C LYS A 64 4.88 -16.77 1.64
N PHE A 65 5.15 -16.45 0.38
CA PHE A 65 4.75 -15.25 -0.39
C PHE A 65 3.34 -14.69 -0.09
N ALA A 66 2.36 -15.54 0.23
CA ALA A 66 0.96 -15.16 0.41
C ALA A 66 0.49 -15.00 1.87
N GLU A 67 1.27 -15.41 2.87
CA GLU A 67 0.79 -15.47 4.27
C GLU A 67 0.56 -14.09 4.90
N ASN A 68 1.14 -13.04 4.34
CA ASN A 68 1.07 -11.69 4.88
C ASN A 68 0.11 -10.77 4.10
N TYR A 69 -0.70 -11.30 3.19
CA TYR A 69 -1.66 -10.50 2.41
C TYR A 69 -3.09 -10.74 2.88
N HIS A 70 -3.93 -9.70 2.83
CA HIS A 70 -5.38 -9.81 3.02
C HIS A 70 -6.11 -9.38 1.74
N ASP A 71 -7.26 -9.98 1.50
CA ASP A 71 -8.15 -9.58 0.42
C ASP A 71 -8.75 -8.21 0.77
N GLN A 72 -8.63 -7.27 -0.16
CA GLN A 72 -9.16 -5.93 -0.06
C GLN A 72 -10.47 -5.88 -0.84
N GLU A 73 -11.57 -5.60 -0.15
CA GLU A 73 -12.86 -5.40 -0.80
C GLU A 73 -12.81 -4.16 -1.70
N LEU A 74 -13.38 -4.32 -2.90
CA LEU A 74 -13.46 -3.31 -3.95
C LEU A 74 -14.89 -3.18 -4.44
N GLU A 75 -15.32 -1.94 -4.69
CA GLU A 75 -16.62 -1.63 -5.31
C GLU A 75 -16.57 -1.63 -6.84
N THR A 76 -15.36 -1.80 -7.40
CA THR A 76 -15.09 -1.70 -8.84
C THR A 76 -14.18 -2.83 -9.30
N LYS A 77 -14.37 -3.23 -10.56
CA LYS A 77 -13.50 -4.17 -11.26
C LYS A 77 -12.61 -3.49 -12.30
N ASP A 78 -12.75 -2.19 -12.50
CA ASP A 78 -11.96 -1.45 -13.47
C ASP A 78 -10.53 -1.25 -12.93
N PHE A 79 -9.52 -1.63 -13.72
CA PHE A 79 -8.13 -1.57 -13.30
C PHE A 79 -7.67 -0.16 -12.94
N ARG A 80 -8.10 0.85 -13.70
CA ARG A 80 -7.71 2.24 -13.46
C ARG A 80 -8.30 2.77 -12.15
N GLU A 81 -9.55 2.45 -11.86
CA GLU A 81 -10.19 2.80 -10.60
C GLU A 81 -9.54 2.08 -9.41
N VAL A 82 -9.13 0.81 -9.59
CA VAL A 82 -8.37 0.06 -8.57
C VAL A 82 -7.00 0.70 -8.30
N VAL A 83 -6.24 1.09 -9.32
CA VAL A 83 -4.96 1.79 -9.14
C VAL A 83 -5.17 3.15 -8.44
N SER A 84 -6.20 3.90 -8.84
CA SER A 84 -6.57 5.16 -8.20
C SER A 84 -6.93 4.96 -6.72
N TYR A 85 -7.63 3.87 -6.39
CA TYR A 85 -7.92 3.48 -5.00
C TYR A 85 -6.63 3.23 -4.21
N ILE A 86 -5.71 2.42 -4.73
CA ILE A 86 -4.43 2.10 -4.07
C ILE A 86 -3.67 3.39 -3.72
N VAL A 87 -3.54 4.30 -4.68
CA VAL A 87 -2.83 5.57 -4.49
C VAL A 87 -3.50 6.43 -3.41
N ARG A 88 -4.84 6.51 -3.40
CA ARG A 88 -5.59 7.27 -2.39
C ARG A 88 -5.46 6.64 -1.00
N HIS A 89 -5.54 5.32 -0.92
CA HIS A 89 -5.37 4.55 0.31
C HIS A 89 -3.98 4.81 0.92
N ASP A 90 -2.93 4.69 0.12
CA ASP A 90 -1.55 4.81 0.58
C ASP A 90 -1.18 6.24 0.95
N LYS A 91 -1.67 7.24 0.20
CA LYS A 91 -1.57 8.66 0.60
C LYS A 91 -2.21 8.93 1.95
N LYS A 92 -3.37 8.31 2.24
CA LYS A 92 -4.04 8.43 3.55
C LYS A 92 -3.20 7.80 4.66
N MET A 93 -2.59 6.64 4.41
CA MET A 93 -1.67 5.99 5.35
C MET A 93 -0.47 6.88 5.66
N LEU A 94 0.24 7.36 4.64
CA LEU A 94 1.41 8.25 4.79
C LEU A 94 1.06 9.53 5.58
N ARG A 95 -0.09 10.13 5.30
CA ARG A 95 -0.55 11.30 6.06
C ARG A 95 -0.80 10.97 7.53
N ASN A 96 -1.35 9.80 7.83
CA ASN A 96 -1.57 9.38 9.21
C ASN A 96 -0.25 9.08 9.94
N PHE A 97 0.77 8.56 9.26
CA PHE A 97 2.12 8.41 9.83
C PHE A 97 2.77 9.75 10.17
N LYS A 98 2.50 10.81 9.38
CA LYS A 98 3.03 12.16 9.65
C LYS A 98 2.26 12.92 10.74
N LYS A 99 1.10 12.43 11.18
CA LYS A 99 0.33 13.09 12.24
C LYS A 99 0.99 12.81 13.59
N LYS A 100 1.52 13.86 14.23
CA LYS A 100 2.01 13.82 15.60
C LYS A 100 0.93 13.26 16.53
N THR A 101 1.31 12.25 17.29
CA THR A 101 0.46 11.67 18.33
C THR A 101 0.28 12.67 19.47
N LYS A 102 -0.69 12.42 20.37
CA LYS A 102 -0.82 13.21 21.60
C LYS A 102 0.45 13.15 22.43
N MET A 103 1.15 12.01 22.44
CA MET A 103 2.41 11.84 23.15
C MET A 103 3.53 12.67 22.52
N ASP A 104 3.66 12.66 21.19
CA ASP A 104 4.69 13.46 20.50
C ASP A 104 4.55 14.95 20.83
N LYS A 105 3.30 15.45 20.90
CA LYS A 105 3.03 16.83 21.31
C LYS A 105 3.39 17.10 22.77
N ILE A 106 3.08 16.17 23.68
CA ILE A 106 3.45 16.29 25.10
C ILE A 106 4.97 16.29 25.27
N PHE A 107 5.70 15.45 24.54
CA PHE A 107 7.16 15.44 24.58
C PHE A 107 7.75 16.74 24.06
N GLU A 108 7.24 17.28 22.95
CA GLU A 108 7.65 18.60 22.44
C GLU A 108 7.38 19.72 23.46
N GLU A 109 6.20 19.75 24.10
CA GLU A 109 5.89 20.73 25.15
C GLU A 109 6.85 20.60 26.36
N ILE A 110 7.25 19.39 26.74
CA ILE A 110 8.22 19.18 27.81
C ILE A 110 9.62 19.68 27.40
N GLU A 111 10.06 19.37 26.18
CA GLU A 111 11.36 19.80 25.65
C GLU A 111 11.45 21.33 25.51
N GLU A 112 10.39 22.00 25.04
CA GLU A 112 10.33 23.47 24.93
C GLU A 112 10.35 24.15 26.31
N ASN A 113 9.69 23.57 27.32
CA ASN A 113 9.66 24.10 28.68
C ASN A 113 10.96 23.84 29.46
N GLN A 114 11.78 22.85 29.08
CA GLN A 114 13.09 22.59 29.70
C GLN A 114 14.24 23.43 29.11
N CYS A 115 14.04 24.05 27.95
CA CYS A 115 15.03 24.92 27.30
C CYS A 115 14.80 26.42 27.59
N SER A 116 13.87 26.75 28.49
CA SER A 116 13.45 28.12 28.81
C SER A 116 13.97 28.65 30.16
N ASP A 117 14.90 27.92 30.81
CA ASP A 117 15.56 28.31 32.08
C ASP A 117 16.97 28.91 31.87
#